data_AF-A0A954UAY7-F1
#
_entry.id   AF-A0A954UAY7-F1
#
_cell.length_a   1.000
_cell.length_b   1.000
_cell.length_c   1.000
_cell.angle_alpha   90.00
_cell.angle_beta   90.00
_cell.angle_gamma   90.00
#
_symmetry.space_group_name_H-M   'P 1'
#
loop_
_entity.id
_entity.type
_entity.pdbx_description
1 polymer ?
#
loop_
_entity_poly.entity_id
_entity_poly.type
_entity_poly.pdbx_seq_one_letter_code
_entity_poly.pdbx_strand_id
1 'polypeptide(L)'
;MLSADGDPEQRLDVLTDLLNQLDVDSPNIADSAGSTGSENVWTTAEPTARHEIAFVDTSLADYQQLVDDLQSDRAAGLQLEIILLDSQRDGLEQVSQVLAERTDIDAVHLLTHGTERAVKLGSTWITNEALAQRADEVRQWTAALSDDADLLFYGCNLAADSSGQALLVQFHDLTGADVAASVDNTGHQLYGANWELEYTLGHIESTILVRPAAQTDWLGLMASFTVTNTNDSGAGSLRQAILDANALGGTDTITFNISTADAGYVDPTPGSPLSGDEYWSISIFTQLDTITDTVILDATTQAGFVDSPVIELNGISSSGANGLTLGAGSDNSIVRGFAINRFDSNGISLFGNTNGIQIVGNYIGTDITGTIGLGNGDDGIELNSAHTAQIGGSTLADRNIVAGNSNVGIRLGSSSSNNIVQGNWIGVGAGGESLGNAHGVYLGFAGAANNLIGGINPGEGNIIANQSADGIGTSPTAGSGNAFLGNVYYANADLAIDFGNDGATANDVGDGDTGANDLQNFPVLTLATTN
;
A
#
# COMPACT_ATOMS: atom_id res chain seq x y z
N MET A 1 39.25 -1.98 44.42
CA MET A 1 39.78 -0.69 44.91
C MET A 1 40.96 -0.33 44.02
N LEU A 2 40.83 0.76 43.25
CA LEU A 2 41.81 1.59 42.51
C LEU A 2 43.03 0.88 41.86
N SER A 3 43.34 1.08 40.58
CA SER A 3 43.28 2.33 39.82
C SER A 3 43.05 2.10 38.32
N ALA A 4 42.34 3.04 37.71
CA ALA A 4 42.36 3.32 36.28
C ALA A 4 43.68 4.02 35.93
N ASP A 5 44.39 3.51 34.93
CA ASP A 5 45.24 4.24 33.99
C ASP A 5 45.89 3.22 33.04
N GLY A 6 45.49 3.24 31.76
CA GLY A 6 46.07 2.40 30.70
C GLY A 6 45.16 2.20 29.49
N ASP A 7 45.45 2.98 28.44
CA ASP A 7 45.09 2.91 27.01
C ASP A 7 44.21 1.73 26.48
N PRO A 8 43.09 1.99 25.75
CA PRO A 8 42.23 0.95 25.17
C PRO A 8 42.84 0.10 24.04
N GLU A 9 43.97 0.50 23.43
CA GLU A 9 44.56 -0.25 22.29
C GLU A 9 45.43 -1.46 22.67
N GLN A 10 45.69 -1.73 23.96
CA GLN A 10 46.50 -2.88 24.38
C GLN A 10 45.72 -4.17 24.73
N ARG A 11 44.42 -4.24 24.42
CA ARG A 11 43.61 -5.47 24.65
C ARG A 11 43.39 -6.34 23.42
N LEU A 12 43.94 -5.99 22.25
CA LEU A 12 43.77 -6.77 21.02
C LEU A 12 44.95 -7.68 20.64
N ASP A 13 46.09 -7.61 21.34
CA ASP A 13 47.31 -8.36 20.98
C ASP A 13 47.61 -9.59 21.87
N VAL A 14 46.76 -9.92 22.85
CA VAL A 14 46.98 -11.08 23.74
C VAL A 14 46.10 -12.29 23.39
N LEU A 15 45.08 -12.13 22.53
CA LEU A 15 44.27 -13.26 22.04
C LEU A 15 44.78 -13.88 20.73
N THR A 16 45.57 -13.14 19.96
CA THR A 16 46.10 -13.60 18.65
C THR A 16 47.31 -14.54 18.80
N ASP A 17 47.99 -14.52 19.94
CA ASP A 17 49.20 -15.33 20.19
C ASP A 17 48.89 -16.68 20.89
N LEU A 18 47.65 -16.88 21.37
CA LEU A 18 47.21 -18.14 22.00
C LEU A 18 46.57 -19.13 21.02
N LEU A 19 46.22 -18.70 19.79
CA LEU A 19 45.61 -19.54 18.76
C LEU A 19 46.61 -20.05 17.70
N ASN A 20 47.85 -19.56 17.70
CA ASN A 20 48.90 -19.95 16.73
C ASN A 20 49.93 -20.95 17.27
N GLN A 21 49.72 -21.58 18.43
CA GLN A 21 50.68 -22.53 19.04
C GLN A 21 50.16 -23.97 19.23
N LEU A 22 49.14 -24.39 18.49
CA LEU A 22 48.61 -25.76 18.57
C LEU A 22 48.56 -26.46 17.21
N ASP A 23 49.64 -26.41 16.44
CA ASP A 23 49.98 -27.49 15.51
C ASP A 23 51.46 -27.36 15.10
N VAL A 24 52.39 -28.12 15.71
CA VAL A 24 53.36 -28.99 15.02
C VAL A 24 54.16 -29.87 16.01
N ASP A 25 54.32 -31.13 15.63
CA ASP A 25 55.45 -32.04 15.87
C ASP A 25 55.78 -32.56 17.28
N SER A 26 55.64 -33.89 17.44
CA SER A 26 56.55 -34.75 18.22
C SER A 26 56.24 -36.26 18.02
N PRO A 27 57.20 -37.19 18.21
CA PRO A 27 57.82 -37.86 17.06
C PRO A 27 57.70 -39.39 17.04
N ASN A 28 58.09 -39.90 15.87
CA ASN A 28 58.42 -41.28 15.48
C ASN A 28 59.01 -42.18 16.59
N ILE A 29 58.35 -43.30 16.87
CA ILE A 29 58.94 -44.52 17.48
C ILE A 29 58.57 -45.70 16.58
N ALA A 30 59.58 -46.40 16.08
CA ALA A 30 59.45 -47.64 15.34
C ALA A 30 59.60 -48.87 16.26
N ASP A 31 58.86 -49.91 15.86
CA ASP A 31 59.08 -51.36 16.05
C ASP A 31 58.38 -52.09 17.21
N SER A 32 57.33 -52.85 16.89
CA SER A 32 57.29 -54.33 17.01
C SER A 32 55.91 -54.92 16.68
N ALA A 33 55.93 -56.14 16.14
CA ALA A 33 54.86 -56.84 15.42
C ALA A 33 53.64 -57.32 16.25
N GLY A 34 52.48 -57.47 15.58
CA GLY A 34 51.43 -58.42 16.03
C GLY A 34 49.99 -58.15 15.57
N SER A 35 49.56 -58.84 14.50
CA SER A 35 48.27 -59.54 14.37
C SER A 35 46.91 -58.80 14.50
N THR A 36 46.23 -58.67 13.36
CA THR A 36 44.78 -58.96 13.09
C THR A 36 43.67 -58.27 13.89
N GLY A 37 42.83 -57.49 13.21
CA GLY A 37 41.41 -57.33 13.58
C GLY A 37 40.74 -56.00 13.20
N SER A 38 39.92 -56.03 12.14
CA SER A 38 38.81 -55.11 11.79
C SER A 38 39.09 -53.61 11.72
N GLU A 39 39.32 -53.10 10.51
CA GLU A 39 39.02 -51.69 10.18
C GLU A 39 37.51 -51.50 10.11
N ASN A 40 36.96 -50.79 11.10
CA ASN A 40 35.67 -50.11 10.95
C ASN A 40 35.89 -48.93 9.99
N VAL A 41 35.47 -49.11 8.75
CA VAL A 41 35.33 -48.01 7.80
C VAL A 41 34.13 -47.18 8.25
N TRP A 42 34.39 -46.06 8.94
CA TRP A 42 33.42 -44.97 9.02
C TRP A 42 33.49 -44.22 7.69
N THR A 43 32.67 -44.62 6.73
CA THR A 43 32.32 -43.74 5.62
C THR A 43 31.49 -42.60 6.20
N THR A 44 32.11 -41.45 6.45
CA THR A 44 31.37 -40.19 6.48
C THR A 44 30.86 -39.98 5.06
N ALA A 45 29.59 -40.33 4.81
CA ALA A 45 28.94 -39.88 3.60
C ALA A 45 29.01 -38.34 3.59
N GLU A 46 29.58 -37.77 2.55
CA GLU A 46 29.44 -36.35 2.25
C GLU A 46 27.93 -36.02 2.27
N PRO A 47 27.49 -34.89 2.87
CA PRO A 47 26.07 -34.54 2.84
C PRO A 47 25.66 -34.41 1.38
N THR A 48 24.66 -35.19 0.97
CA THR A 48 24.04 -35.05 -0.35
C THR A 48 23.48 -33.64 -0.45
N ALA A 49 23.80 -32.93 -1.53
CA ALA A 49 23.31 -31.57 -1.72
C ALA A 49 21.78 -31.58 -1.76
N ARG A 50 21.14 -30.75 -0.92
CA ARG A 50 19.67 -30.61 -0.92
C ARG A 50 19.23 -29.73 -2.08
N HIS A 51 18.14 -30.11 -2.73
CA HIS A 51 17.56 -29.36 -3.84
C HIS A 51 16.29 -28.64 -3.38
N GLU A 52 16.36 -27.32 -3.30
CA GLU A 52 15.29 -26.50 -2.74
C GLU A 52 14.87 -25.43 -3.76
N ILE A 53 13.59 -25.05 -3.73
CA ILE A 53 13.04 -24.01 -4.60
C ILE A 53 12.48 -22.89 -3.73
N ALA A 54 12.88 -21.65 -4.00
CA ALA A 54 12.29 -20.46 -3.41
C ALA A 54 11.43 -19.72 -4.42
N PHE A 55 10.14 -19.64 -4.15
CA PHE A 55 9.23 -18.75 -4.85
C PHE A 55 9.16 -17.43 -4.08
N VAL A 56 9.51 -16.34 -4.75
CA VAL A 56 9.46 -14.98 -4.20
C VAL A 56 8.35 -14.22 -4.92
N ASP A 57 7.34 -13.79 -4.15
CA ASP A 57 6.25 -12.97 -4.69
C ASP A 57 6.73 -11.56 -5.01
N THR A 58 6.51 -11.13 -6.26
CA THR A 58 6.90 -9.79 -6.72
C THR A 58 6.05 -8.66 -6.12
N SER A 59 5.02 -8.97 -5.32
CA SER A 59 4.29 -7.96 -4.54
C SER A 59 4.96 -7.61 -3.21
N LEU A 60 5.97 -8.37 -2.76
CA LEU A 60 6.74 -8.03 -1.57
C LEU A 60 7.55 -6.74 -1.79
N ALA A 61 7.62 -5.90 -0.76
CA ALA A 61 8.45 -4.71 -0.77
C ALA A 61 9.93 -5.07 -1.00
N ASP A 62 10.60 -4.35 -1.89
CA ASP A 62 12.02 -4.53 -2.25
C ASP A 62 12.42 -6.00 -2.50
N TYR A 63 11.53 -6.78 -3.14
CA TYR A 63 11.77 -8.20 -3.38
C TYR A 63 13.07 -8.46 -4.16
N GLN A 64 13.55 -7.51 -4.98
CA GLN A 64 14.82 -7.65 -5.69
C GLN A 64 16.00 -7.75 -4.72
N GLN A 65 15.99 -6.98 -3.63
CA GLN A 65 17.02 -7.08 -2.61
C GLN A 65 16.99 -8.46 -1.97
N LEU A 66 15.80 -8.96 -1.62
CA LEU A 66 15.63 -10.31 -1.07
C LEU A 66 16.18 -11.37 -2.05
N VAL A 67 15.93 -11.23 -3.35
CA VAL A 67 16.48 -12.13 -4.38
C VAL A 67 18.00 -12.03 -4.47
N ASP A 68 18.57 -10.82 -4.45
CA ASP A 68 20.01 -10.59 -4.51
C ASP A 68 20.72 -11.18 -3.29
N ASP A 69 20.12 -11.05 -2.11
CA ASP A 69 20.62 -11.62 -0.85
C ASP A 69 20.58 -13.15 -0.87
N LEU A 70 19.46 -13.74 -1.34
CA LEU A 70 19.33 -15.20 -1.53
C LEU A 70 20.31 -15.75 -2.59
N GLN A 71 20.72 -14.94 -3.56
CA GLN A 71 21.73 -15.32 -4.54
C GLN A 71 23.16 -15.25 -3.99
N SER A 72 23.44 -14.24 -3.18
CA SER A 72 24.79 -13.94 -2.70
C SER A 72 25.21 -14.74 -1.47
N ASP A 73 24.28 -15.11 -0.59
CA ASP A 73 24.55 -15.84 0.67
C ASP A 73 24.02 -17.28 0.63
N ARG A 74 24.49 -18.09 -0.33
CA ARG A 74 24.06 -19.50 -0.45
C ARG A 74 24.84 -20.43 0.48
N ALA A 75 24.13 -21.37 1.12
CA ALA A 75 24.77 -22.43 1.90
C ALA A 75 25.65 -23.33 1.03
N ALA A 76 26.83 -23.70 1.54
CA ALA A 76 27.61 -24.77 0.92
C ALA A 76 26.80 -26.08 0.96
N GLY A 77 26.57 -26.69 -0.21
CA GLY A 77 25.77 -27.91 -0.34
C GLY A 77 24.26 -27.69 -0.55
N LEU A 78 23.80 -26.44 -0.69
CA LEU A 78 22.42 -26.14 -1.07
C LEU A 78 22.31 -25.83 -2.57
N GLN A 79 21.50 -26.60 -3.29
CA GLN A 79 21.09 -26.30 -4.66
C GLN A 79 19.77 -25.53 -4.60
N LEU A 80 19.85 -24.19 -4.56
CA LEU A 80 18.67 -23.31 -4.53
C LEU A 80 18.31 -22.79 -5.93
N GLU A 81 17.09 -23.08 -6.38
CA GLU A 81 16.43 -22.43 -7.52
C GLU A 81 15.54 -21.29 -7.01
N ILE A 82 15.65 -20.09 -7.59
CA ILE A 82 14.83 -18.93 -7.21
C ILE A 82 13.88 -18.62 -8.37
N ILE A 83 12.58 -18.61 -8.08
CA ILE A 83 11.51 -18.35 -9.03
C ILE A 83 10.76 -17.10 -8.58
N LEU A 84 10.57 -16.16 -9.49
CA LEU A 84 9.74 -14.99 -9.23
C LEU A 84 8.28 -15.32 -9.58
N LEU A 85 7.37 -15.11 -8.64
CA LEU A 85 5.93 -15.16 -8.91
C LEU A 85 5.47 -13.79 -9.39
N ASP A 86 4.89 -13.76 -10.59
CA ASP A 86 4.25 -12.56 -11.11
C ASP A 86 3.00 -12.26 -10.26
N SER A 87 3.02 -11.10 -9.59
CA SER A 87 1.96 -10.63 -8.69
C SER A 87 0.62 -10.42 -9.39
N GLN A 88 0.60 -10.37 -10.72
CA GLN A 88 -0.61 -10.16 -11.52
C GLN A 88 -1.23 -11.46 -12.05
N ARG A 89 -0.58 -12.60 -11.84
CA ARG A 89 -1.02 -13.92 -12.34
C ARG A 89 -1.35 -14.85 -11.18
N ASP A 90 -2.20 -15.86 -11.43
CA ASP A 90 -2.52 -16.86 -10.41
C ASP A 90 -1.24 -17.56 -9.94
N GLY A 91 -0.85 -17.33 -8.68
CA GLY A 91 0.44 -17.84 -8.19
C GLY A 91 0.41 -19.33 -7.91
N LEU A 92 -0.74 -19.91 -7.55
CA LEU A 92 -0.82 -21.35 -7.34
C LEU A 92 -0.70 -22.10 -8.68
N GLU A 93 -1.21 -21.54 -9.77
CA GLU A 93 -0.98 -22.06 -11.12
C GLU A 93 0.50 -21.96 -11.49
N GLN A 94 1.14 -20.81 -11.23
CA GLN A 94 2.57 -20.62 -11.48
C GLN A 94 3.45 -21.62 -10.71
N VAL A 95 3.20 -21.79 -9.41
CA VAL A 95 3.92 -22.77 -8.58
C VAL A 95 3.71 -24.18 -9.13
N SER A 96 2.48 -24.55 -9.46
CA SER A 96 2.15 -25.87 -9.99
C SER A 96 2.82 -26.14 -11.34
N GLN A 97 2.88 -25.16 -12.23
CA GLN A 97 3.57 -25.26 -13.52
C GLN A 97 5.06 -25.51 -13.33
N VAL A 98 5.71 -24.82 -12.39
CA VAL A 98 7.13 -25.03 -12.10
C VAL A 98 7.36 -26.41 -11.50
N LEU A 99 6.60 -26.79 -10.48
CA LEU A 99 6.77 -28.08 -9.81
C LEU A 99 6.48 -29.26 -10.74
N ALA A 100 5.55 -29.14 -11.68
CA ALA A 100 5.28 -30.19 -12.68
C ALA A 100 6.50 -30.53 -13.56
N GLU A 101 7.48 -29.64 -13.65
CA GLU A 101 8.72 -29.83 -14.41
C GLU A 101 9.92 -30.16 -13.50
N ARG A 102 9.70 -30.50 -12.23
CA ARG A 102 10.73 -30.79 -11.24
C ARG A 102 10.49 -32.15 -10.59
N THR A 103 11.55 -32.68 -9.98
CA THR A 103 11.56 -33.94 -9.21
C THR A 103 12.63 -33.83 -8.14
N ASP A 104 12.48 -34.59 -7.07
CA ASP A 104 13.49 -34.67 -5.98
C ASP A 104 13.73 -33.28 -5.35
N ILE A 105 12.63 -32.57 -5.04
CA ILE A 105 12.66 -31.29 -4.34
C ILE A 105 12.51 -31.55 -2.84
N ASP A 106 13.55 -31.21 -2.09
CA ASP A 106 13.64 -31.37 -0.64
C ASP A 106 12.96 -30.25 0.14
N ALA A 107 12.80 -29.07 -0.47
CA ALA A 107 12.04 -27.99 0.15
C ALA A 107 11.45 -27.02 -0.88
N VAL A 108 10.26 -26.51 -0.57
CA VAL A 108 9.65 -25.37 -1.26
C VAL A 108 9.47 -24.24 -0.25
N HIS A 109 10.12 -23.12 -0.53
CA HIS A 109 10.00 -21.88 0.23
C HIS A 109 9.06 -20.92 -0.51
N LEU A 110 8.05 -20.41 0.19
CA LEU A 110 7.09 -19.45 -0.34
C LEU A 110 7.25 -18.14 0.43
N LEU A 111 7.95 -17.17 -0.17
CA LEU A 111 8.17 -15.84 0.40
C LEU A 111 7.10 -14.91 -0.16
N THR A 112 6.13 -14.56 0.67
CA THR A 112 4.89 -13.92 0.22
C THR A 112 4.13 -13.23 1.36
N HIS A 113 2.99 -12.60 1.08
CA HIS A 113 2.14 -12.06 2.14
C HIS A 113 1.27 -13.14 2.80
N GLY A 114 1.07 -13.01 4.12
CA GLY A 114 0.20 -13.87 4.91
C GLY A 114 -0.83 -13.09 5.75
N THR A 115 -1.87 -13.82 6.17
CA THR A 115 -2.84 -13.45 7.21
C THR A 115 -3.17 -14.70 8.02
N GLU A 116 -3.89 -14.60 9.14
CA GLU A 116 -4.30 -15.77 9.94
C GLU A 116 -5.27 -16.73 9.23
N ARG A 117 -5.72 -16.44 8.00
CA ARG A 117 -6.72 -17.27 7.28
C ARG A 117 -6.31 -17.63 5.85
N ALA A 118 -5.26 -17.01 5.33
CA ALA A 118 -4.89 -17.12 3.93
C ALA A 118 -3.43 -16.76 3.69
N VAL A 119 -2.83 -17.41 2.70
CA VAL A 119 -1.53 -17.05 2.13
C VAL A 119 -1.71 -16.55 0.71
N LYS A 120 -0.99 -15.49 0.32
CA LYS A 120 -1.04 -14.96 -1.04
C LYS A 120 -0.03 -15.70 -1.92
N LEU A 121 -0.36 -15.97 -3.17
CA LEU A 121 0.59 -16.40 -4.20
C LEU A 121 0.21 -15.70 -5.50
N GLY A 122 1.10 -14.82 -5.99
CA GLY A 122 0.81 -13.99 -7.16
C GLY A 122 -0.41 -13.10 -6.89
N SER A 123 -1.43 -13.20 -7.74
CA SER A 123 -2.72 -12.51 -7.55
C SER A 123 -3.74 -13.29 -6.71
N THR A 124 -3.41 -14.52 -6.26
CA THR A 124 -4.38 -15.44 -5.64
C THR A 124 -4.19 -15.54 -4.13
N TRP A 125 -5.28 -15.34 -3.36
CA TRP A 125 -5.32 -15.67 -1.93
C TRP A 125 -5.79 -17.11 -1.72
N ILE A 126 -4.92 -17.94 -1.16
CA ILE A 126 -5.21 -19.34 -0.85
C ILE A 126 -5.79 -19.43 0.55
N THR A 127 -7.11 -19.61 0.62
CA THR A 127 -7.87 -19.91 1.84
C THR A 127 -8.14 -21.42 1.94
N ASN A 128 -8.64 -21.89 3.10
CA ASN A 128 -9.11 -23.27 3.26
C ASN A 128 -10.10 -23.71 2.17
N GLU A 129 -11.05 -22.83 1.81
CA GLU A 129 -12.09 -23.12 0.82
C GLU A 129 -11.50 -23.14 -0.61
N ALA A 130 -10.64 -22.17 -0.92
CA ALA A 130 -9.98 -22.08 -2.23
C ALA A 130 -9.04 -23.27 -2.46
N LEU A 131 -8.29 -23.67 -1.43
CA LEU A 131 -7.42 -24.85 -1.48
C LEU A 131 -8.23 -26.14 -1.67
N ALA A 132 -9.35 -26.30 -0.97
CA ALA A 132 -10.22 -27.46 -1.13
C ALA A 132 -10.77 -27.58 -2.58
N GLN A 133 -11.11 -26.46 -3.21
CA GLN A 133 -11.57 -26.43 -4.61
C GLN A 133 -10.46 -26.75 -5.62
N ARG A 134 -9.20 -26.48 -5.26
CA ARG A 134 -8.01 -26.71 -6.09
C ARG A 134 -7.10 -27.82 -5.57
N ALA A 135 -7.65 -28.71 -4.75
CA ALA A 135 -6.91 -29.76 -4.08
C ALA A 135 -6.18 -30.70 -5.06
N ASP A 136 -6.75 -30.94 -6.24
CA ASP A 136 -6.15 -31.77 -7.29
C ASP A 136 -4.90 -31.15 -7.89
N GLU A 137 -4.81 -29.83 -7.90
CA GLU A 137 -3.65 -29.10 -8.42
C GLU A 137 -2.47 -29.19 -7.45
N VAL A 138 -2.74 -29.00 -6.17
CA VAL A 138 -1.72 -29.12 -5.11
C VAL A 138 -1.30 -30.57 -4.90
N ARG A 139 -2.22 -31.55 -5.02
CA ARG A 139 -1.85 -32.98 -4.98
C ARG A 139 -0.87 -33.41 -6.09
N GLN A 140 -0.80 -32.67 -7.20
CA GLN A 140 0.18 -32.96 -8.24
C GLN A 140 1.61 -32.60 -7.80
N TRP A 141 1.77 -31.74 -6.79
CA TRP A 141 3.09 -31.35 -6.29
C TRP A 141 3.85 -32.53 -5.70
N THR A 142 3.17 -33.54 -5.15
CA THR A 142 3.78 -34.78 -4.62
C THR A 142 4.68 -35.49 -5.66
N ALA A 143 4.44 -35.33 -6.97
CA ALA A 143 5.31 -35.91 -7.99
C ALA A 143 6.68 -35.23 -8.09
N ALA A 144 6.79 -33.99 -7.60
CA ALA A 144 8.00 -33.19 -7.61
C ALA A 144 8.80 -33.31 -6.31
N LEU A 145 8.11 -33.53 -5.19
CA LEU A 145 8.67 -33.52 -3.84
C LEU A 145 9.39 -34.83 -3.51
N SER A 146 10.45 -34.75 -2.71
CA SER A 146 11.08 -35.92 -2.09
C SER A 146 10.25 -36.44 -0.90
N ASP A 147 10.59 -37.63 -0.39
CA ASP A 147 9.82 -38.30 0.66
C ASP A 147 9.79 -37.51 1.99
N ASP A 148 10.84 -36.73 2.27
CA ASP A 148 11.01 -35.88 3.47
C ASP A 148 11.02 -34.39 3.06
N ALA A 149 10.16 -34.02 2.10
CA ALA A 149 10.12 -32.64 1.60
C ALA A 149 9.43 -31.68 2.56
N ASP A 150 9.94 -30.45 2.63
CA ASP A 150 9.38 -29.37 3.44
C ASP A 150 8.63 -28.32 2.61
N LEU A 151 7.53 -27.79 3.14
CA LEU A 151 6.85 -26.58 2.64
C LEU A 151 6.93 -25.47 3.70
N LEU A 152 7.69 -24.42 3.41
CA LEU A 152 7.93 -23.32 4.32
C LEU A 152 7.24 -22.05 3.82
N PHE A 153 6.27 -21.56 4.58
CA PHE A 153 5.51 -20.36 4.26
C PHE A 153 6.03 -19.18 5.08
N TYR A 154 6.72 -18.26 4.41
CA TYR A 154 7.14 -16.99 4.99
C TYR A 154 6.05 -15.97 4.66
N GLY A 155 5.12 -15.79 5.58
CA GLY A 155 4.00 -14.86 5.47
C GLY A 155 3.41 -14.57 6.85
N CYS A 156 3.13 -13.31 7.14
CA CYS A 156 2.76 -12.88 8.48
C CYS A 156 1.52 -13.61 9.02
N ASN A 157 1.59 -14.03 10.29
CA ASN A 157 0.51 -14.53 11.13
C ASN A 157 -0.22 -15.77 10.57
N LEU A 158 0.32 -16.46 9.57
CA LEU A 158 -0.38 -17.53 8.88
C LEU A 158 -0.82 -18.65 9.82
N ALA A 159 -0.04 -18.96 10.86
CA ALA A 159 -0.37 -19.99 11.83
C ALA A 159 -0.88 -19.44 13.18
N ALA A 160 -1.21 -18.14 13.25
CA ALA A 160 -1.59 -17.48 14.50
C ALA A 160 -2.89 -18.02 15.12
N ASP A 161 -3.81 -18.52 14.29
CA ASP A 161 -5.10 -19.04 14.74
C ASP A 161 -5.44 -20.44 14.16
N SER A 162 -6.56 -21.02 14.60
CA SER A 162 -7.01 -22.33 14.14
C SER A 162 -7.40 -22.39 12.67
N SER A 163 -7.78 -21.27 12.06
CA SER A 163 -8.18 -21.18 10.66
C SER A 163 -6.95 -21.35 9.75
N GLY A 164 -5.88 -20.61 10.05
CA GLY A 164 -4.62 -20.69 9.32
C GLY A 164 -3.90 -22.02 9.54
N GLN A 165 -3.92 -22.55 10.77
CA GLN A 165 -3.43 -23.90 11.05
C GLN A 165 -4.19 -24.98 10.26
N ALA A 166 -5.52 -24.85 10.11
CA ALA A 166 -6.29 -25.79 9.28
C ALA A 166 -5.89 -25.72 7.80
N LEU A 167 -5.49 -24.55 7.30
CA LEU A 167 -4.98 -24.40 5.94
C LEU A 167 -3.65 -25.13 5.76
N LEU A 168 -2.74 -25.02 6.75
CA LEU A 168 -1.45 -25.72 6.75
C LEU A 168 -1.63 -27.24 6.84
N VAL A 169 -2.59 -27.72 7.64
CA VAL A 169 -2.97 -29.14 7.68
C VAL A 169 -3.44 -29.62 6.32
N GLN A 170 -4.26 -28.83 5.60
CA GLN A 170 -4.67 -29.21 4.25
C GLN A 170 -3.51 -29.28 3.27
N PHE A 171 -2.54 -28.37 3.33
CA PHE A 171 -1.33 -28.49 2.51
C PHE A 171 -0.56 -29.77 2.83
N HIS A 172 -0.31 -30.05 4.11
CA HIS A 172 0.34 -31.29 4.58
C HIS A 172 -0.39 -32.54 4.07
N ASP A 173 -1.71 -32.62 4.26
CA ASP A 173 -2.52 -33.77 3.85
C ASP A 173 -2.55 -33.97 2.31
N LEU A 174 -2.47 -32.87 1.54
CA LEU A 174 -2.50 -32.92 0.08
C LEU A 174 -1.15 -33.27 -0.52
N THR A 175 -0.04 -32.79 0.04
CA THR A 175 1.29 -32.98 -0.55
C THR A 175 2.05 -34.15 0.07
N GLY A 176 1.74 -34.49 1.33
CA GLY A 176 2.52 -35.42 2.16
C GLY A 176 3.79 -34.79 2.75
N ALA A 177 4.04 -33.50 2.48
CA ALA A 177 5.21 -32.78 2.92
C ALA A 177 5.04 -32.24 4.34
N ASP A 178 6.14 -32.07 5.04
CA ASP A 178 6.17 -31.39 6.32
C ASP A 178 6.01 -29.88 6.11
N VAL A 179 5.31 -29.19 7.01
CA VAL A 179 4.88 -27.80 6.80
C VAL A 179 5.33 -26.92 7.95
N ALA A 180 5.91 -25.76 7.63
CA ALA A 180 6.26 -24.73 8.60
C ALA A 180 5.70 -23.36 8.20
N ALA A 181 5.20 -22.60 9.18
CA ALA A 181 4.76 -21.23 8.98
C ALA A 181 4.90 -20.39 10.26
N SER A 182 4.91 -19.06 10.12
CA SER A 182 5.01 -18.15 11.25
C SER A 182 3.66 -17.98 11.96
N VAL A 183 3.69 -17.90 13.29
CA VAL A 183 2.52 -17.53 14.11
C VAL A 183 2.43 -16.02 14.37
N ASP A 184 3.44 -15.26 13.97
CA ASP A 184 3.53 -13.82 14.17
C ASP A 184 4.01 -13.10 12.89
N ASN A 185 4.49 -11.87 13.04
CA ASN A 185 4.94 -11.07 11.93
C ASN A 185 6.26 -11.61 11.35
N THR A 186 6.26 -12.02 10.07
CA THR A 186 7.49 -12.44 9.36
C THR A 186 8.19 -11.26 8.68
N GLY A 187 9.45 -11.01 9.02
CA GLY A 187 10.26 -9.92 8.44
C GLY A 187 11.28 -9.32 9.41
N HIS A 188 11.63 -8.05 9.20
CA HIS A 188 12.74 -7.41 9.92
C HIS A 188 12.42 -7.08 11.39
N GLN A 189 13.37 -7.33 12.30
CA GLN A 189 13.23 -7.13 13.75
C GLN A 189 12.85 -5.70 14.21
N LEU A 190 13.17 -4.69 13.39
CA LEU A 190 12.76 -3.29 13.64
C LEU A 190 11.24 -3.16 13.79
N TYR A 191 10.50 -4.03 13.11
CA TYR A 191 9.03 -4.05 13.08
C TYR A 191 8.42 -5.04 14.08
N GLY A 192 9.22 -5.51 15.05
CA GLY A 192 8.79 -6.55 16.00
C GLY A 192 8.53 -7.90 15.33
N ALA A 193 9.03 -8.09 14.11
CA ALA A 193 8.93 -9.29 13.30
C ALA A 193 10.15 -10.18 13.49
N ASN A 194 10.05 -11.44 13.08
CA ASN A 194 11.17 -12.35 13.03
C ASN A 194 11.10 -13.21 11.75
N TRP A 195 12.04 -14.13 11.55
CA TRP A 195 12.03 -15.07 10.42
C TRP A 195 11.82 -16.52 10.86
N GLU A 196 11.44 -16.71 12.11
CA GLU A 196 11.11 -17.99 12.70
C GLU A 196 9.75 -18.47 12.17
N LEU A 197 9.66 -19.78 11.95
CA LEU A 197 8.41 -20.46 11.60
C LEU A 197 8.05 -21.36 12.77
N GLU A 198 7.33 -20.79 13.74
CA GLU A 198 7.12 -21.41 15.06
C GLU A 198 6.11 -22.54 15.02
N TYR A 199 5.23 -22.55 14.02
CA TYR A 199 4.27 -23.62 13.83
C TYR A 199 4.82 -24.63 12.82
N THR A 200 4.88 -25.90 13.23
CA THR A 200 5.32 -27.00 12.38
C THR A 200 4.33 -28.17 12.41
N LEU A 201 4.19 -28.82 11.26
CA LEU A 201 3.51 -30.11 11.08
C LEU A 201 4.51 -31.06 10.44
N GLY A 202 4.85 -32.13 11.16
CA GLY A 202 5.94 -33.03 10.75
C GLY A 202 7.30 -32.61 11.31
N HIS A 203 8.38 -33.06 10.68
CA HIS A 203 9.75 -32.78 11.09
C HIS A 203 10.45 -31.95 10.01
N ILE A 204 10.87 -30.74 10.34
CA ILE A 204 11.47 -29.82 9.36
C ILE A 204 12.99 -30.02 9.30
N GLU A 205 13.52 -30.56 8.20
CA GLU A 205 14.96 -30.66 7.94
C GLU A 205 15.54 -29.36 7.40
N SER A 206 14.71 -28.56 6.73
CA SER A 206 15.08 -27.28 6.15
C SER A 206 15.42 -26.20 7.18
N THR A 207 16.43 -25.41 6.85
CA THR A 207 16.71 -24.19 7.60
C THR A 207 15.94 -23.01 7.03
N ILE A 208 15.71 -21.99 7.87
CA ILE A 208 15.21 -20.70 7.41
C ILE A 208 16.09 -20.18 6.27
N LEU A 209 15.45 -19.84 5.16
CA LEU A 209 16.12 -19.52 3.90
C LEU A 209 16.82 -18.16 3.98
N VAL A 210 16.18 -17.18 4.60
CA VAL A 210 16.72 -15.82 4.74
C VAL A 210 17.72 -15.81 5.88
N ARG A 211 19.01 -15.65 5.56
CA ARG A 211 20.12 -15.74 6.52
C ARG A 211 20.32 -14.47 7.33
N PRO A 212 21.02 -14.53 8.49
CA PRO A 212 21.09 -13.40 9.42
C PRO A 212 21.50 -12.05 8.82
N ALA A 213 22.40 -12.02 7.83
CA ALA A 213 22.75 -10.77 7.13
C ALA A 213 21.56 -10.21 6.32
N ALA A 214 20.92 -11.06 5.51
CA ALA A 214 19.72 -10.69 4.76
C ALA A 214 18.54 -10.30 5.67
N GLN A 215 18.42 -10.96 6.83
CA GLN A 215 17.40 -10.62 7.84
C GLN A 215 17.59 -9.22 8.44
N THR A 216 18.83 -8.69 8.45
CA THR A 216 19.12 -7.31 8.88
C THR A 216 19.12 -6.30 7.74
N ASP A 217 19.38 -6.76 6.51
CA ASP A 217 19.56 -5.87 5.36
C ASP A 217 18.23 -5.59 4.65
N TRP A 218 17.32 -6.57 4.58
CA TRP A 218 15.98 -6.38 4.03
C TRP A 218 15.03 -5.78 5.06
N LEU A 219 14.68 -4.50 4.90
CA LEU A 219 13.81 -3.74 5.79
C LEU A 219 12.32 -3.86 5.40
N GLY A 220 11.77 -5.08 5.40
CA GLY A 220 10.37 -5.34 5.02
C GLY A 220 9.57 -6.16 6.03
N LEU A 221 8.25 -6.19 5.83
CA LEU A 221 7.30 -7.07 6.51
C LEU A 221 6.42 -7.80 5.48
N MET A 222 6.15 -9.08 5.70
CA MET A 222 5.37 -9.93 4.79
C MET A 222 3.84 -9.90 5.05
N ALA A 223 3.25 -8.71 5.27
CA ALA A 223 1.83 -8.52 5.56
C ALA A 223 1.11 -7.72 4.46
N SER A 224 -0.18 -7.97 4.22
CA SER A 224 -1.06 -7.11 3.40
C SER A 224 -2.31 -6.78 4.21
N PHE A 225 -2.64 -5.49 4.32
CA PHE A 225 -3.77 -5.04 5.12
C PHE A 225 -5.05 -5.10 4.30
N THR A 226 -5.96 -6.03 4.63
CA THR A 226 -7.24 -6.17 3.92
C THR A 226 -8.40 -5.78 4.83
N VAL A 227 -9.18 -4.80 4.39
CA VAL A 227 -10.47 -4.44 5.00
C VAL A 227 -11.51 -5.47 4.57
N THR A 228 -12.13 -6.14 5.54
CA THR A 228 -13.03 -7.28 5.32
C THR A 228 -14.44 -7.06 5.89
N ASN A 229 -14.67 -5.98 6.62
CA ASN A 229 -15.97 -5.61 7.16
C ASN A 229 -16.15 -4.09 7.25
N THR A 230 -17.41 -3.63 7.35
CA THR A 230 -17.74 -2.19 7.45
C THR A 230 -17.83 -1.68 8.90
N ASN A 231 -17.28 -2.40 9.89
CA ASN A 231 -17.30 -1.92 11.26
C ASN A 231 -16.43 -0.65 11.41
N ASP A 232 -16.83 0.26 12.29
CA ASP A 232 -16.07 1.50 12.57
C ASP A 232 -14.68 1.22 13.19
N SER A 233 -14.52 0.07 13.88
CA SER A 233 -13.26 -0.33 14.50
C SER A 233 -13.17 -1.84 14.72
N GLY A 234 -11.97 -2.31 15.09
CA GLY A 234 -11.69 -3.72 15.38
C GLY A 234 -11.16 -4.48 14.16
N ALA A 235 -10.86 -5.76 14.36
CA ALA A 235 -10.25 -6.61 13.33
C ALA A 235 -11.02 -6.56 12.00
N GLY A 236 -10.29 -6.39 10.90
CA GLY A 236 -10.85 -6.32 9.54
C GLY A 236 -11.52 -4.99 9.17
N SER A 237 -11.55 -3.99 10.07
CA SER A 237 -12.05 -2.64 9.74
C SER A 237 -10.98 -1.78 9.05
N LEU A 238 -11.41 -0.74 8.33
CA LEU A 238 -10.51 0.28 7.76
C LEU A 238 -9.66 0.95 8.84
N ARG A 239 -10.25 1.27 9.99
CA ARG A 239 -9.52 1.89 11.10
C ARG A 239 -8.37 1.02 11.57
N GLN A 240 -8.60 -0.28 11.73
CA GLN A 240 -7.53 -1.20 12.14
C GLN A 240 -6.44 -1.28 11.07
N ALA A 241 -6.80 -1.36 9.79
CA ALA A 241 -5.82 -1.36 8.70
C ALA A 241 -4.95 -0.09 8.67
N ILE A 242 -5.53 1.09 8.94
CA ILE A 242 -4.78 2.36 9.04
C ILE A 242 -3.85 2.35 10.27
N LEU A 243 -4.33 1.87 11.42
CA LEU A 243 -3.51 1.74 12.63
C LEU A 243 -2.32 0.81 12.40
N ASP A 244 -2.54 -0.30 11.71
CA ASP A 244 -1.50 -1.27 11.41
C ASP A 244 -0.48 -0.68 10.42
N ALA A 245 -0.93 -0.02 9.35
CA ALA A 245 -0.05 0.66 8.40
C ALA A 245 0.78 1.77 9.07
N ASN A 246 0.17 2.60 9.93
CA ASN A 246 0.90 3.63 10.67
C ASN A 246 1.95 3.08 11.66
N ALA A 247 1.77 1.84 12.12
CA ALA A 247 2.71 1.19 13.03
C ALA A 247 3.88 0.54 12.28
N LEU A 248 3.75 0.35 10.97
CA LEU A 248 4.81 -0.10 10.10
C LEU A 248 5.52 1.11 9.48
N GLY A 249 6.74 0.87 9.01
CA GLY A 249 7.53 1.87 8.29
C GLY A 249 7.75 1.36 6.88
N GLY A 250 7.41 2.13 5.86
CA GLY A 250 7.56 1.73 4.46
C GLY A 250 6.33 2.12 3.64
N THR A 251 6.17 1.53 2.46
CA THR A 251 4.93 1.68 1.68
C THR A 251 4.03 0.50 1.93
N ASP A 252 2.90 0.75 2.59
CA ASP A 252 1.88 -0.27 2.83
C ASP A 252 0.74 -0.20 1.82
N THR A 253 0.05 -1.32 1.57
CA THR A 253 -1.16 -1.33 0.75
C THR A 253 -2.34 -1.81 1.57
N ILE A 254 -3.37 -0.97 1.67
CA ILE A 254 -4.67 -1.28 2.25
C ILE A 254 -5.64 -1.59 1.10
N THR A 255 -6.10 -2.84 1.06
CA THR A 255 -7.07 -3.35 0.07
C THR A 255 -8.43 -3.64 0.72
N PHE A 256 -9.45 -3.88 -0.09
CA PHE A 256 -10.83 -4.10 0.32
C PHE A 256 -11.37 -5.40 -0.27
N ASN A 257 -11.92 -6.25 0.57
CA ASN A 257 -12.60 -7.49 0.19
C ASN A 257 -13.73 -7.78 1.19
N ILE A 258 -14.72 -6.90 1.20
CA ILE A 258 -15.86 -6.95 2.10
C ILE A 258 -16.96 -7.82 1.46
N SER A 259 -17.50 -8.76 2.24
CA SER A 259 -18.54 -9.68 1.78
C SER A 259 -19.87 -8.97 1.49
N THR A 260 -20.65 -9.44 0.52
CA THR A 260 -22.05 -9.02 0.33
C THR A 260 -22.97 -9.46 1.48
N ALA A 261 -22.50 -10.34 2.36
CA ALA A 261 -23.19 -10.70 3.60
C ALA A 261 -22.90 -9.72 4.77
N ASP A 262 -21.98 -8.78 4.58
CA ASP A 262 -21.64 -7.77 5.58
C ASP A 262 -22.82 -6.82 5.83
N ALA A 263 -22.95 -6.33 7.06
CA ALA A 263 -24.08 -5.49 7.46
C ALA A 263 -24.11 -4.11 6.76
N GLY A 264 -22.97 -3.62 6.27
CA GLY A 264 -22.87 -2.38 5.51
C GLY A 264 -23.05 -2.54 4.00
N TYR A 265 -23.28 -3.76 3.49
CA TYR A 265 -23.60 -3.98 2.08
C TYR A 265 -25.01 -3.45 1.74
N VAL A 266 -25.12 -2.74 0.63
CA VAL A 266 -26.34 -2.15 0.11
C VAL A 266 -26.55 -2.60 -1.34
N ASP A 267 -27.63 -3.33 -1.59
CA ASP A 267 -28.12 -3.72 -2.92
C ASP A 267 -29.37 -2.88 -3.30
N PRO A 268 -29.22 -1.90 -4.20
CA PRO A 268 -30.33 -1.09 -4.69
C PRO A 268 -31.02 -1.67 -5.95
N THR A 269 -31.67 -2.84 -5.88
CA THR A 269 -32.50 -3.37 -6.99
C THR A 269 -33.93 -2.76 -7.08
N PRO A 270 -34.65 -2.83 -8.23
CA PRO A 270 -35.43 -1.73 -8.82
C PRO A 270 -36.76 -1.35 -8.13
N GLY A 271 -36.98 -0.05 -7.96
CA GLY A 271 -38.22 0.54 -7.44
C GLY A 271 -38.01 1.63 -6.38
N SER A 272 -36.76 1.81 -5.93
CA SER A 272 -36.32 2.95 -5.12
C SER A 272 -36.01 4.17 -6.04
N PRO A 273 -36.29 5.41 -5.63
CA PRO A 273 -35.95 6.62 -6.42
C PRO A 273 -34.45 6.89 -6.55
N LEU A 274 -33.60 6.02 -5.98
CA LEU A 274 -32.15 6.04 -6.08
C LEU A 274 -31.71 4.80 -6.87
N SER A 275 -31.50 4.95 -8.17
CA SER A 275 -30.85 3.93 -9.01
C SER A 275 -29.35 3.97 -8.73
N GLY A 276 -28.89 3.23 -7.71
CA GLY A 276 -27.46 3.09 -7.40
C GLY A 276 -26.90 1.76 -7.92
N ASP A 277 -25.57 1.68 -8.02
CA ASP A 277 -24.85 0.42 -8.10
C ASP A 277 -24.71 -0.20 -6.69
N GLU A 278 -24.46 -1.51 -6.58
CA GLU A 278 -24.22 -2.18 -5.29
C GLU A 278 -22.98 -1.62 -4.59
N TYR A 279 -23.04 -1.40 -3.27
CA TYR A 279 -21.92 -0.77 -2.55
C TYR A 279 -21.84 -1.15 -1.05
N TRP A 280 -20.73 -0.79 -0.41
CA TRP A 280 -20.49 -0.98 1.02
C TRP A 280 -20.32 0.36 1.72
N SER A 281 -21.18 0.63 2.70
CA SER A 281 -21.13 1.86 3.51
C SER A 281 -20.41 1.60 4.84
N ILE A 282 -19.23 2.19 5.00
CA ILE A 282 -18.47 2.21 6.25
C ILE A 282 -18.87 3.46 7.02
N SER A 283 -19.69 3.27 8.08
CA SER A 283 -20.09 4.38 8.96
C SER A 283 -18.96 4.74 9.91
N ILE A 284 -18.51 5.99 9.86
CA ILE A 284 -17.45 6.51 10.72
C ILE A 284 -18.08 7.27 11.89
N PHE A 285 -17.80 6.84 13.12
CA PHE A 285 -18.37 7.46 14.32
C PHE A 285 -17.42 8.44 15.01
N THR A 286 -16.13 8.14 14.93
CA THR A 286 -15.04 9.01 15.41
C THR A 286 -14.04 9.22 14.28
N GLN A 287 -13.30 10.32 14.31
CA GLN A 287 -12.26 10.57 13.31
C GLN A 287 -11.35 9.36 13.14
N LEU A 288 -11.14 8.92 11.89
CA LEU A 288 -10.12 7.92 11.56
C LEU A 288 -8.75 8.45 11.96
N ASP A 289 -7.88 7.56 12.43
CA ASP A 289 -6.52 7.92 12.78
C ASP A 289 -5.82 8.60 11.59
N THR A 290 -5.03 9.64 11.89
CA THR A 290 -4.22 10.30 10.88
C THR A 290 -3.27 9.28 10.28
N ILE A 291 -3.24 9.20 8.95
CA ILE A 291 -2.22 8.43 8.22
C ILE A 291 -0.89 9.15 8.36
N THR A 292 0.10 8.49 8.94
CA THR A 292 1.44 9.02 9.26
C THR A 292 2.58 8.27 8.59
N ASP A 293 2.27 7.24 7.80
CA ASP A 293 3.25 6.56 6.95
C ASP A 293 2.74 6.43 5.51
N THR A 294 3.65 6.11 4.59
CA THR A 294 3.33 5.98 3.17
C THR A 294 2.37 4.82 2.95
N VAL A 295 1.21 5.08 2.34
CA VAL A 295 0.19 4.04 2.16
C VAL A 295 -0.56 4.18 0.84
N ILE A 296 -0.89 3.05 0.24
CA ILE A 296 -1.80 2.93 -0.89
C ILE A 296 -3.15 2.47 -0.35
N LEU A 297 -4.10 3.41 -0.20
CA LEU A 297 -5.50 3.12 0.11
C LEU A 297 -6.26 2.90 -1.20
N ASP A 298 -6.56 1.63 -1.48
CA ASP A 298 -7.10 1.24 -2.78
C ASP A 298 -8.47 0.56 -2.68
N ALA A 299 -9.53 1.36 -2.67
CA ALA A 299 -10.90 0.87 -2.71
C ALA A 299 -11.29 0.23 -4.05
N THR A 300 -10.48 0.40 -5.12
CA THR A 300 -10.74 -0.26 -6.42
C THR A 300 -10.54 -1.77 -6.36
N THR A 301 -9.87 -2.27 -5.32
CA THR A 301 -9.71 -3.71 -5.07
C THR A 301 -11.01 -4.40 -4.63
N GLN A 302 -12.00 -3.65 -4.16
CA GLN A 302 -13.29 -4.23 -3.77
C GLN A 302 -14.00 -4.82 -4.99
N ALA A 303 -14.44 -6.08 -4.86
CA ALA A 303 -15.26 -6.73 -5.88
C ALA A 303 -16.53 -5.93 -6.17
N GLY A 304 -16.81 -5.68 -7.45
CA GLY A 304 -17.91 -4.83 -7.92
C GLY A 304 -17.45 -3.47 -8.46
N PHE A 305 -16.22 -3.05 -8.17
CA PHE A 305 -15.63 -1.88 -8.81
C PHE A 305 -15.45 -2.14 -10.32
N VAL A 306 -15.95 -1.23 -11.14
CA VAL A 306 -15.71 -1.23 -12.60
C VAL A 306 -15.05 0.08 -12.99
N ASP A 307 -15.81 1.19 -12.92
CA ASP A 307 -15.34 2.55 -13.24
C ASP A 307 -15.87 3.61 -12.24
N SER A 308 -16.62 3.19 -11.23
CA SER A 308 -17.20 4.02 -10.18
C SER A 308 -16.90 3.42 -8.79
N PRO A 309 -16.78 4.25 -7.74
CA PRO A 309 -16.60 3.77 -6.38
C PRO A 309 -17.66 2.75 -5.97
N VAL A 310 -17.27 1.78 -5.14
CA VAL A 310 -18.20 0.85 -4.45
C VAL A 310 -17.98 0.80 -2.94
N ILE A 311 -17.00 1.55 -2.43
CA ILE A 311 -16.77 1.77 -1.00
C ILE A 311 -17.16 3.21 -0.67
N GLU A 312 -18.13 3.36 0.23
CA GLU A 312 -18.52 4.64 0.80
C GLU A 312 -17.95 4.79 2.22
N LEU A 313 -17.23 5.90 2.45
CA LEU A 313 -16.96 6.41 3.79
C LEU A 313 -18.06 7.39 4.15
N ASN A 314 -18.88 7.01 5.14
CA ASN A 314 -20.06 7.75 5.54
C ASN A 314 -19.84 8.44 6.89
N GLY A 315 -19.71 9.76 6.86
CA GLY A 315 -19.46 10.59 8.02
C GLY A 315 -20.69 11.08 8.78
N ILE A 316 -21.92 10.64 8.44
CA ILE A 316 -23.17 11.24 8.96
C ILE A 316 -23.29 11.26 10.49
N SER A 317 -22.54 10.38 11.18
CA SER A 317 -22.52 10.27 12.64
C SER A 317 -21.21 10.75 13.26
N SER A 318 -20.30 11.32 12.46
CA SER A 318 -19.00 11.82 12.88
C SER A 318 -19.08 13.30 13.24
N SER A 319 -18.72 13.65 14.47
CA SER A 319 -18.71 15.05 14.92
C SER A 319 -17.33 15.67 14.67
N GLY A 320 -17.26 16.69 13.81
CA GLY A 320 -16.04 17.47 13.54
C GLY A 320 -14.87 16.68 12.96
N ALA A 321 -15.12 15.52 12.34
CA ALA A 321 -14.11 14.69 11.73
C ALA A 321 -13.97 14.99 10.23
N ASN A 322 -12.76 14.84 9.69
CA ASN A 322 -12.57 14.67 8.25
C ASN A 322 -12.84 13.22 7.87
N GLY A 323 -13.10 12.95 6.58
CA GLY A 323 -13.17 11.59 6.06
C GLY A 323 -11.84 10.85 6.15
N LEU A 324 -10.81 11.40 5.53
CA LEU A 324 -9.42 10.93 5.65
C LEU A 324 -8.50 12.10 6.01
N THR A 325 -7.46 11.80 6.78
CA THR A 325 -6.50 12.79 7.26
C THR A 325 -5.09 12.24 7.09
N LEU A 326 -4.28 12.87 6.22
CA LEU A 326 -2.90 12.46 5.92
C LEU A 326 -1.93 13.52 6.47
N GLY A 327 -1.04 13.07 7.36
CA GLY A 327 -0.15 13.91 8.15
C GLY A 327 1.33 13.74 7.78
N ALA A 328 2.20 14.34 8.59
CA ALA A 328 3.65 14.18 8.46
C ALA A 328 4.05 12.69 8.43
N GLY A 329 4.88 12.31 7.47
CA GLY A 329 5.34 10.93 7.23
C GLY A 329 4.55 10.17 6.16
N SER A 330 3.37 10.64 5.78
CA SER A 330 2.53 9.99 4.75
C SER A 330 2.92 10.28 3.29
N ASP A 331 4.14 10.74 3.05
CA ASP A 331 4.58 11.17 1.71
C ASP A 331 4.37 10.07 0.66
N ASN A 332 4.02 10.45 -0.57
CA ASN A 332 3.76 9.54 -1.69
C ASN A 332 2.56 8.58 -1.52
N SER A 333 1.73 8.78 -0.48
CA SER A 333 0.50 7.99 -0.32
C SER A 333 -0.48 8.18 -1.48
N ILE A 334 -1.29 7.15 -1.73
CA ILE A 334 -2.33 7.14 -2.77
C ILE A 334 -3.68 6.88 -2.11
N VAL A 335 -4.69 7.68 -2.44
CA VAL A 335 -6.08 7.47 -2.06
C VAL A 335 -6.92 7.36 -3.34
N ARG A 336 -7.53 6.19 -3.56
CA ARG A 336 -8.34 5.96 -4.77
C ARG A 336 -9.58 5.08 -4.58
N GLY A 337 -10.60 5.37 -5.39
CA GLY A 337 -11.79 4.54 -5.54
C GLY A 337 -12.87 4.69 -4.47
N PHE A 338 -12.84 5.76 -3.66
CA PHE A 338 -13.81 5.98 -2.58
C PHE A 338 -14.93 6.94 -2.98
N ALA A 339 -16.12 6.72 -2.43
CA ALA A 339 -17.09 7.79 -2.18
C ALA A 339 -16.92 8.29 -0.74
N ILE A 340 -16.70 9.59 -0.53
CA ILE A 340 -16.45 10.18 0.80
C ILE A 340 -17.42 11.33 1.02
N ASN A 341 -18.37 11.14 1.94
CA ASN A 341 -19.46 12.09 2.14
C ASN A 341 -19.97 12.16 3.58
N ARG A 342 -20.73 13.22 3.85
CA ARG A 342 -21.45 13.52 5.10
C ARG A 342 -20.54 13.70 6.31
N PHE A 343 -19.26 13.99 6.12
CA PHE A 343 -18.38 14.39 7.21
C PHE A 343 -18.69 15.83 7.62
N ASP A 344 -18.64 16.14 8.92
CA ASP A 344 -18.86 17.49 9.44
C ASP A 344 -17.76 18.50 9.06
N SER A 345 -16.58 18.01 8.67
CA SER A 345 -15.42 18.80 8.22
C SER A 345 -15.12 18.51 6.74
N ASN A 346 -13.85 18.29 6.39
CA ASN A 346 -13.40 18.03 5.02
C ASN A 346 -13.60 16.57 4.62
N GLY A 347 -13.79 16.29 3.33
CA GLY A 347 -13.74 14.92 2.80
C GLY A 347 -12.34 14.31 3.00
N ILE A 348 -11.31 14.96 2.46
CA ILE A 348 -9.90 14.57 2.65
C ILE A 348 -9.09 15.80 3.09
N SER A 349 -8.21 15.65 4.09
CA SER A 349 -7.32 16.71 4.56
C SER A 349 -5.86 16.26 4.54
N LEU A 350 -5.00 17.03 3.87
CA LEU A 350 -3.54 16.88 3.90
C LEU A 350 -2.95 17.97 4.80
N PHE A 351 -2.06 17.60 5.73
CA PHE A 351 -1.42 18.55 6.62
C PHE A 351 -0.02 18.11 7.07
N GLY A 352 0.77 19.03 7.59
CA GLY A 352 2.04 18.68 8.23
C GLY A 352 3.22 18.46 7.27
N ASN A 353 3.28 19.21 6.16
CA ASN A 353 4.37 19.16 5.18
C ASN A 353 4.43 17.86 4.35
N THR A 354 3.29 17.28 4.03
CA THR A 354 3.19 16.12 3.11
C THR A 354 3.70 16.44 1.71
N ASN A 355 4.30 15.45 1.05
CA ASN A 355 4.84 15.52 -0.31
C ASN A 355 4.27 14.40 -1.18
N GLY A 356 3.95 14.69 -2.44
CA GLY A 356 3.71 13.63 -3.44
C GLY A 356 2.42 12.83 -3.27
N ILE A 357 1.47 13.29 -2.45
CA ILE A 357 0.20 12.59 -2.22
C ILE A 357 -0.63 12.55 -3.51
N GLN A 358 -1.20 11.41 -3.83
CA GLN A 358 -2.10 11.23 -4.98
C GLN A 358 -3.53 10.99 -4.50
N ILE A 359 -4.46 11.84 -4.93
CA ILE A 359 -5.90 11.69 -4.69
C ILE A 359 -6.55 11.56 -6.06
N VAL A 360 -6.97 10.35 -6.43
CA VAL A 360 -7.39 10.02 -7.80
C VAL A 360 -8.61 9.09 -7.82
N GLY A 361 -9.51 9.28 -8.77
CA GLY A 361 -10.66 8.38 -8.96
C GLY A 361 -11.64 8.33 -7.78
N ASN A 362 -11.76 9.41 -7.01
CA ASN A 362 -12.66 9.50 -5.84
C ASN A 362 -13.89 10.37 -6.11
N TYR A 363 -15.00 10.05 -5.46
CA TYR A 363 -16.23 10.83 -5.43
C TYR A 363 -16.35 11.50 -4.05
N ILE A 364 -16.25 12.82 -3.99
CA ILE A 364 -16.07 13.57 -2.73
C ILE A 364 -17.20 14.57 -2.59
N GLY A 365 -18.05 14.33 -1.58
CA GLY A 365 -19.28 15.09 -1.33
C GLY A 365 -20.51 14.58 -2.10
N THR A 366 -20.40 13.47 -2.82
CA THR A 366 -21.52 12.85 -3.54
C THR A 366 -21.83 11.44 -3.03
N ASP A 367 -22.96 10.89 -3.46
CA ASP A 367 -23.28 9.48 -3.27
C ASP A 367 -22.39 8.57 -4.14
N ILE A 368 -22.60 7.26 -4.01
CA ILE A 368 -21.79 6.26 -4.71
C ILE A 368 -21.87 6.38 -6.25
N THR A 369 -23.00 6.88 -6.77
CA THR A 369 -23.19 7.11 -8.21
C THR A 369 -22.54 8.40 -8.70
N GLY A 370 -22.18 9.31 -7.78
CA GLY A 370 -21.68 10.64 -8.10
C GLY A 370 -22.76 11.59 -8.63
N THR A 371 -24.04 11.22 -8.61
CA THR A 371 -25.14 12.02 -9.18
C THR A 371 -25.94 12.80 -8.15
N ILE A 372 -25.76 12.49 -6.85
CA ILE A 372 -26.46 13.14 -5.75
C ILE A 372 -25.46 13.78 -4.80
N GLY A 373 -25.62 15.08 -4.56
CA GLY A 373 -24.85 15.79 -3.55
C GLY A 373 -25.30 15.41 -2.14
N LEU A 374 -24.40 14.80 -1.38
CA LEU A 374 -24.58 14.49 0.04
C LEU A 374 -23.77 15.44 0.95
N GLY A 375 -22.71 16.00 0.38
CA GLY A 375 -21.84 17.04 0.92
C GLY A 375 -20.95 16.60 2.07
N ASN A 376 -19.81 17.26 2.18
CA ASN A 376 -19.08 17.40 3.46
C ASN A 376 -19.36 18.80 4.03
N GLY A 377 -19.14 18.97 5.33
CA GLY A 377 -19.49 20.16 6.10
C GLY A 377 -18.56 21.35 5.87
N ASP A 378 -17.35 21.11 5.37
CA ASP A 378 -16.43 22.14 4.89
C ASP A 378 -15.97 21.82 3.45
N ASP A 379 -14.68 21.57 3.20
CA ASP A 379 -14.18 21.35 1.86
C ASP A 379 -14.33 19.89 1.38
N GLY A 380 -14.30 19.70 0.06
CA GLY A 380 -14.09 18.37 -0.48
C GLY A 380 -12.69 17.85 -0.16
N ILE A 381 -11.68 18.57 -0.63
CA ILE A 381 -10.26 18.26 -0.40
C ILE A 381 -9.54 19.51 0.10
N GLU A 382 -8.89 19.42 1.25
CA GLU A 382 -8.04 20.48 1.80
C GLU A 382 -6.55 20.08 1.76
N LEU A 383 -5.71 20.95 1.21
CA LEU A 383 -4.26 20.83 1.18
C LEU A 383 -3.64 21.95 2.02
N ASN A 384 -3.12 21.63 3.21
CA ASN A 384 -2.50 22.61 4.10
C ASN A 384 -1.02 22.31 4.33
N SER A 385 -0.13 23.15 3.80
CA SER A 385 1.30 22.85 3.72
C SER A 385 1.56 21.52 3.01
N ALA A 386 0.87 21.28 1.90
CA ALA A 386 1.09 20.11 1.06
C ALA A 386 1.87 20.50 -0.20
N HIS A 387 2.77 19.61 -0.62
CA HIS A 387 3.68 19.87 -1.73
C HIS A 387 3.60 18.74 -2.75
N THR A 388 3.75 19.10 -4.02
CA THR A 388 3.82 18.13 -5.13
C THR A 388 2.69 17.08 -5.12
N ALA A 389 1.53 17.41 -4.53
CA ALA A 389 0.38 16.53 -4.53
C ALA A 389 -0.29 16.55 -5.91
N GLN A 390 -0.83 15.40 -6.31
CA GLN A 390 -1.56 15.22 -7.55
C GLN A 390 -3.03 14.95 -7.22
N ILE A 391 -3.90 15.88 -7.58
CA ILE A 391 -5.35 15.77 -7.41
C ILE A 391 -5.96 15.57 -8.79
N GLY A 392 -6.40 14.35 -9.05
CA GLY A 392 -6.90 13.92 -10.35
C GLY A 392 -5.78 13.52 -11.31
N GLY A 393 -6.08 13.44 -12.60
CA GLY A 393 -5.11 13.07 -13.64
C GLY A 393 -5.69 13.21 -15.04
N SER A 394 -4.90 12.92 -16.06
CA SER A 394 -5.31 13.08 -17.47
C SER A 394 -6.21 11.95 -18.00
N THR A 395 -6.38 10.88 -17.23
CA THR A 395 -7.23 9.73 -17.58
C THR A 395 -8.60 9.81 -16.92
N LEU A 396 -9.58 9.06 -17.44
CA LEU A 396 -10.90 8.95 -16.79
C LEU A 396 -10.82 8.25 -15.43
N ALA A 397 -9.92 7.28 -15.27
CA ALA A 397 -9.75 6.54 -14.03
C ALA A 397 -9.20 7.42 -12.90
N ASP A 398 -8.38 8.43 -13.23
CA ASP A 398 -7.81 9.31 -12.23
C ASP A 398 -8.75 10.46 -11.81
N ARG A 399 -9.81 10.71 -12.58
CA ARG A 399 -10.71 11.85 -12.34
C ARG A 399 -11.40 11.75 -10.98
N ASN A 400 -11.24 12.79 -10.16
CA ASN A 400 -12.13 12.98 -9.03
C ASN A 400 -13.40 13.73 -9.44
N ILE A 401 -14.49 13.39 -8.76
CA ILE A 401 -15.72 14.18 -8.72
C ILE A 401 -15.77 14.86 -7.37
N VAL A 402 -15.72 16.19 -7.34
CA VAL A 402 -15.67 16.98 -6.11
C VAL A 402 -16.83 17.97 -6.11
N ALA A 403 -17.96 17.56 -5.55
CA ALA A 403 -19.21 18.28 -5.68
C ALA A 403 -20.12 18.06 -4.46
N GLY A 404 -21.05 18.99 -4.23
CA GLY A 404 -22.00 18.98 -3.12
C GLY A 404 -21.40 19.44 -1.78
N ASN A 405 -20.13 19.84 -1.72
CA ASN A 405 -19.49 20.24 -0.46
C ASN A 405 -19.94 21.64 -0.03
N SER A 406 -20.03 21.85 1.28
CA SER A 406 -20.60 23.07 1.85
C SER A 406 -19.72 24.31 1.68
N ASN A 407 -18.43 24.11 1.39
CA ASN A 407 -17.46 25.18 1.17
C ASN A 407 -16.67 24.99 -0.13
N VAL A 408 -15.34 24.87 -0.10
CA VAL A 408 -14.53 24.79 -1.33
C VAL A 408 -14.52 23.35 -1.83
N GLY A 409 -14.62 23.14 -3.15
CA GLY A 409 -14.35 21.83 -3.72
C GLY A 409 -12.93 21.37 -3.39
N ILE A 410 -11.92 22.12 -3.84
CA ILE A 410 -10.50 21.86 -3.57
C ILE A 410 -9.81 23.12 -3.05
N ARG A 411 -9.31 23.08 -1.81
CA ARG A 411 -8.57 24.19 -1.19
C ARG A 411 -7.07 23.91 -1.18
N LEU A 412 -6.30 24.82 -1.78
CA LEU A 412 -4.85 24.92 -1.66
C LEU A 412 -4.53 25.97 -0.58
N GLY A 413 -4.43 25.54 0.67
CA GLY A 413 -4.22 26.39 1.85
C GLY A 413 -2.79 26.90 2.02
N SER A 414 -2.50 27.38 3.24
CA SER A 414 -1.24 28.03 3.62
C SER A 414 -0.01 27.20 3.21
N SER A 415 0.97 27.87 2.59
CA SER A 415 2.23 27.26 2.16
C SER A 415 2.14 26.05 1.22
N SER A 416 0.96 25.73 0.68
CA SER A 416 0.84 24.62 -0.27
C SER A 416 1.42 25.01 -1.63
N SER A 417 2.39 24.23 -2.13
CA SER A 417 3.09 24.60 -3.37
C SER A 417 3.44 23.44 -4.28
N ASN A 418 3.59 23.74 -5.58
CA ASN A 418 3.91 22.76 -6.61
C ASN A 418 2.87 21.63 -6.74
N ASN A 419 1.65 21.84 -6.25
CA ASN A 419 0.56 20.87 -6.39
C ASN A 419 -0.07 20.97 -7.77
N ILE A 420 -0.59 19.84 -8.25
CA ILE A 420 -1.23 19.71 -9.55
C ILE A 420 -2.68 19.29 -9.32
N VAL A 421 -3.62 20.05 -9.87
CA VAL A 421 -5.05 19.76 -9.86
C VAL A 421 -5.51 19.63 -11.30
N GLN A 422 -5.72 18.40 -11.78
CA GLN A 422 -5.97 18.14 -13.21
C GLN A 422 -7.10 17.13 -13.46
N GLY A 423 -7.83 17.33 -14.56
CA GLY A 423 -8.83 16.39 -15.06
C GLY A 423 -10.03 16.14 -14.13
N ASN A 424 -10.21 16.95 -13.09
CA ASN A 424 -11.29 16.81 -12.11
C ASN A 424 -12.60 17.41 -12.63
N TRP A 425 -13.72 16.89 -12.09
CA TRP A 425 -15.04 17.51 -12.22
C TRP A 425 -15.41 18.14 -10.87
N ILE A 426 -15.53 19.46 -10.86
CA ILE A 426 -15.68 20.27 -9.65
C ILE A 426 -17.01 21.02 -9.71
N GLY A 427 -17.91 20.69 -8.78
CA GLY A 427 -19.31 21.13 -8.76
C GLY A 427 -20.21 20.51 -9.82
N VAL A 428 -19.74 19.45 -10.49
CA VAL A 428 -20.47 18.70 -11.52
C VAL A 428 -20.50 17.22 -11.11
N GLY A 429 -21.69 16.62 -11.08
CA GLY A 429 -21.87 15.20 -10.80
C GLY A 429 -21.45 14.29 -11.96
N ALA A 430 -21.38 12.99 -11.75
CA ALA A 430 -20.89 12.00 -12.72
C ALA A 430 -21.69 11.97 -14.03
N GLY A 431 -22.99 12.28 -13.98
CA GLY A 431 -23.87 12.39 -15.13
C GLY A 431 -23.96 13.81 -15.71
N GLY A 432 -23.20 14.77 -15.16
CA GLY A 432 -23.24 16.18 -15.55
C GLY A 432 -24.20 17.03 -14.72
N GLU A 433 -24.65 16.54 -13.57
CA GLU A 433 -25.59 17.22 -12.68
C GLU A 433 -24.98 18.48 -12.07
N SER A 434 -25.80 19.53 -11.92
CA SER A 434 -25.43 20.74 -11.20
C SER A 434 -25.53 20.53 -9.69
N LEU A 435 -24.44 20.05 -9.08
CA LEU A 435 -24.36 19.79 -7.64
C LEU A 435 -23.72 20.96 -6.88
N GLY A 436 -22.73 21.62 -7.49
CA GLY A 436 -22.06 22.81 -6.97
C GLY A 436 -21.22 22.58 -5.72
N ASN A 437 -20.33 23.52 -5.42
CA ASN A 437 -19.80 23.78 -4.07
C ASN A 437 -19.94 25.29 -3.82
N ALA A 438 -19.42 25.83 -2.72
CA ALA A 438 -19.33 27.28 -2.54
C ALA A 438 -18.34 27.91 -3.53
N HIS A 439 -17.08 27.44 -3.50
CA HIS A 439 -16.06 27.77 -4.51
C HIS A 439 -15.56 26.49 -5.17
N GLY A 440 -15.11 26.58 -6.42
CA GLY A 440 -14.56 25.41 -7.12
C GLY A 440 -13.17 25.03 -6.58
N VAL A 441 -12.18 25.86 -6.89
CA VAL A 441 -10.82 25.77 -6.33
C VAL A 441 -10.51 27.07 -5.60
N TYR A 442 -9.88 26.98 -4.43
CA TYR A 442 -9.50 28.18 -3.68
C TYR A 442 -8.04 28.14 -3.24
N LEU A 443 -7.27 29.18 -3.56
CA LEU A 443 -5.89 29.34 -3.11
C LEU A 443 -5.87 30.23 -1.86
N GLY A 444 -5.77 29.60 -0.69
CA GLY A 444 -5.94 30.22 0.62
C GLY A 444 -4.65 30.69 1.28
N PHE A 445 -4.75 31.84 1.97
CA PHE A 445 -3.77 32.39 2.91
C PHE A 445 -2.35 32.62 2.34
N ALA A 446 -1.42 33.04 3.22
CA ALA A 446 -0.07 33.41 2.84
C ALA A 446 0.71 32.20 2.30
N GLY A 447 1.11 32.26 1.02
CA GLY A 447 2.15 31.40 0.48
C GLY A 447 1.73 30.22 -0.41
N ALA A 448 0.46 30.07 -0.77
CA ALA A 448 0.07 29.08 -1.79
C ALA A 448 0.67 29.48 -3.16
N ALA A 449 1.69 28.76 -3.64
CA ALA A 449 2.54 29.20 -4.76
C ALA A 449 2.90 28.07 -5.73
N ASN A 450 3.17 28.42 -6.99
CA ASN A 450 3.64 27.47 -8.01
C ASN A 450 2.69 26.27 -8.23
N ASN A 451 1.39 26.40 -7.95
CA ASN A 451 0.43 25.33 -8.18
C ASN A 451 -0.09 25.37 -9.62
N LEU A 452 -0.36 24.21 -10.19
CA LEU A 452 -0.94 24.06 -11.52
C LEU A 452 -2.39 23.58 -11.41
N ILE A 453 -3.34 24.41 -11.82
CA ILE A 453 -4.76 24.07 -11.89
C ILE A 453 -5.12 23.91 -13.37
N GLY A 454 -5.26 22.66 -13.78
CA GLY A 454 -5.56 22.24 -15.16
C GLY A 454 -4.29 21.94 -15.96
N GLY A 455 -4.41 21.90 -17.29
CA GLY A 455 -3.31 21.63 -18.21
C GLY A 455 -3.77 21.74 -19.66
N ILE A 456 -2.81 21.77 -20.59
CA ILE A 456 -3.09 22.01 -22.01
C ILE A 456 -3.20 20.73 -22.84
N ASN A 457 -2.76 19.59 -22.29
CA ASN A 457 -2.92 18.32 -22.98
C ASN A 457 -4.33 17.75 -22.77
N PRO A 458 -4.80 16.86 -23.66
CA PRO A 458 -6.10 16.22 -23.51
C PRO A 458 -6.26 15.57 -22.13
N GLY A 459 -7.39 15.82 -21.47
CA GLY A 459 -7.74 15.26 -20.17
C GLY A 459 -7.17 16.01 -18.96
N GLU A 460 -6.22 16.93 -19.12
CA GLU A 460 -5.62 17.66 -17.99
C GLU A 460 -6.48 18.81 -17.48
N GLY A 461 -7.32 19.41 -18.33
CA GLY A 461 -8.21 20.51 -17.96
C GLY A 461 -9.30 20.08 -16.98
N ASN A 462 -9.53 20.85 -15.91
CA ASN A 462 -10.65 20.61 -15.01
C ASN A 462 -11.95 21.17 -15.59
N ILE A 463 -13.08 20.57 -15.21
CA ILE A 463 -14.41 21.17 -15.36
C ILE A 463 -14.78 21.81 -14.02
N ILE A 464 -15.00 23.13 -14.01
CA ILE A 464 -15.28 23.92 -12.80
C ILE A 464 -16.57 24.70 -13.00
N ALA A 465 -17.66 24.18 -12.46
CA ALA A 465 -18.98 24.73 -12.74
C ALA A 465 -19.94 24.65 -11.56
N ASN A 466 -21.04 25.40 -11.65
CA ASN A 466 -22.13 25.43 -10.68
C ASN A 466 -21.71 25.86 -9.27
N GLN A 467 -20.61 26.60 -9.13
CA GLN A 467 -20.19 27.12 -7.83
C GLN A 467 -21.14 28.25 -7.39
N SER A 468 -21.45 28.33 -6.10
CA SER A 468 -22.27 29.43 -5.57
C SER A 468 -21.51 30.75 -5.41
N ALA A 469 -20.20 30.73 -5.66
CA ALA A 469 -19.30 31.87 -5.77
C ALA A 469 -18.39 31.68 -6.99
N ASP A 470 -17.08 31.93 -6.84
CA ASP A 470 -16.11 31.83 -7.94
C ASP A 470 -15.78 30.40 -8.36
N GLY A 471 -15.42 30.25 -9.64
CA GLY A 471 -14.80 29.02 -10.14
C GLY A 471 -13.46 28.77 -9.46
N ILE A 472 -12.53 29.73 -9.59
CA ILE A 472 -11.26 29.76 -8.86
C ILE A 472 -11.14 31.08 -8.11
N GLY A 473 -11.05 31.01 -6.78
CA GLY A 473 -10.80 32.18 -5.95
C GLY A 473 -9.40 32.17 -5.33
N THR A 474 -8.86 33.34 -4.98
CA THR A 474 -7.63 33.43 -4.19
C THR A 474 -7.78 34.39 -3.00
N SER A 475 -7.09 34.09 -1.92
CA SER A 475 -6.88 35.04 -0.82
C SER A 475 -6.02 36.22 -1.30
N PRO A 476 -6.20 37.45 -0.76
CA PRO A 476 -5.33 38.60 -1.04
C PRO A 476 -3.83 38.36 -0.79
N THR A 477 -3.51 37.32 -0.03
CA THR A 477 -2.15 36.93 0.35
C THR A 477 -1.65 35.66 -0.33
N ALA A 478 -2.38 35.10 -1.30
CA ALA A 478 -1.92 33.93 -2.05
C ALA A 478 -0.56 34.22 -2.72
N GLY A 479 0.30 33.20 -2.79
CA GLY A 479 1.60 33.31 -3.42
C GLY A 479 1.52 33.49 -4.94
N SER A 480 2.67 33.65 -5.57
CA SER A 480 2.79 33.78 -7.03
C SER A 480 3.20 32.48 -7.72
N GLY A 481 3.23 32.52 -9.05
CA GLY A 481 3.60 31.38 -9.89
C GLY A 481 2.49 30.34 -10.05
N ASN A 482 1.27 30.62 -9.58
CA ASN A 482 0.14 29.72 -9.79
C ASN A 482 -0.36 29.85 -11.24
N ALA A 483 -0.60 28.70 -11.88
CA ALA A 483 -1.00 28.61 -13.28
C ALA A 483 -2.40 28.00 -13.40
N PHE A 484 -3.26 28.61 -14.22
CA PHE A 484 -4.64 28.17 -14.46
C PHE A 484 -4.82 27.90 -15.96
N LEU A 485 -4.66 26.64 -16.37
CA LEU A 485 -4.51 26.28 -17.78
C LEU A 485 -5.60 25.30 -18.23
N GLY A 486 -6.19 25.53 -19.41
CA GLY A 486 -7.07 24.56 -20.09
C GLY A 486 -8.34 24.15 -19.34
N ASN A 487 -8.72 24.87 -18.28
CA ASN A 487 -9.95 24.59 -17.53
C ASN A 487 -11.19 25.05 -18.30
N VAL A 488 -12.31 24.40 -18.03
CA VAL A 488 -13.63 24.74 -18.55
C VAL A 488 -14.47 25.32 -17.41
N TYR A 489 -15.05 26.50 -17.63
CA TYR A 489 -15.87 27.20 -16.64
C TYR A 489 -17.27 27.46 -17.17
N TYR A 490 -18.30 27.17 -16.38
CA TYR A 490 -19.68 27.56 -16.70
C TYR A 490 -20.56 27.59 -15.45
N ALA A 491 -21.65 28.37 -15.50
CA ALA A 491 -22.70 28.41 -14.48
C ALA A 491 -22.22 28.67 -13.03
N ASN A 492 -21.06 29.31 -12.85
CA ASN A 492 -20.64 29.82 -11.54
C ASN A 492 -21.38 31.12 -11.24
N ALA A 493 -21.71 31.37 -9.98
CA ALA A 493 -22.48 32.55 -9.59
C ALA A 493 -21.67 33.86 -9.73
N ASP A 494 -20.37 33.80 -9.44
CA ASP A 494 -19.45 34.93 -9.54
C ASP A 494 -18.43 34.73 -10.69
N LEU A 495 -17.16 35.11 -10.51
CA LEU A 495 -16.16 35.09 -11.59
C LEU A 495 -15.62 33.67 -11.84
N ALA A 496 -15.17 33.43 -13.07
CA ALA A 496 -14.47 32.18 -13.39
C ALA A 496 -13.15 32.07 -12.61
N ILE A 497 -12.43 33.19 -12.51
CA ILE A 497 -11.21 33.36 -11.72
C ILE A 497 -11.30 34.75 -11.06
N ASP A 498 -11.15 34.82 -9.74
CA ASP A 498 -11.06 36.06 -8.96
C ASP A 498 -9.79 36.05 -8.10
N PHE A 499 -8.93 37.05 -8.29
CA PHE A 499 -7.70 37.19 -7.53
C PHE A 499 -7.88 38.15 -6.35
N GLY A 500 -7.77 37.64 -5.13
CA GLY A 500 -7.87 38.46 -3.94
C GLY A 500 -9.29 38.87 -3.55
N ASN A 501 -10.32 38.38 -4.25
CA ASN A 501 -11.73 38.72 -4.04
C ASN A 501 -11.96 40.24 -4.19
N ASP A 502 -11.31 40.83 -5.19
CA ASP A 502 -11.41 42.24 -5.54
C ASP A 502 -12.15 42.49 -6.87
N GLY A 503 -12.60 41.41 -7.50
CA GLY A 503 -13.32 41.41 -8.76
C GLY A 503 -12.40 41.28 -9.97
N ALA A 504 -12.84 41.82 -11.10
CA ALA A 504 -12.08 41.72 -12.34
C ALA A 504 -10.90 42.71 -12.35
N THR A 505 -9.67 42.19 -12.27
CA THR A 505 -8.43 42.97 -12.43
C THR A 505 -8.30 43.54 -13.84
N ALA A 506 -7.66 44.70 -14.00
CA ALA A 506 -7.49 45.31 -15.32
C ALA A 506 -6.44 44.57 -16.14
N ASN A 507 -6.66 44.41 -17.45
CA ASN A 507 -5.64 43.85 -18.35
C ASN A 507 -4.73 44.96 -18.89
N ASP A 508 -3.54 45.09 -18.34
CA ASP A 508 -2.55 46.09 -18.72
C ASP A 508 -1.21 45.48 -19.17
N VAL A 509 -0.37 46.31 -19.81
CA VAL A 509 0.87 45.83 -20.44
C VAL A 509 2.03 45.98 -19.46
N GLY A 510 2.60 44.84 -19.03
CA GLY A 510 3.83 44.77 -18.25
C GLY A 510 3.59 44.93 -16.75
N ASP A 511 2.91 43.95 -16.14
CA ASP A 511 2.41 44.00 -14.77
C ASP A 511 3.51 44.29 -13.74
N GLY A 512 3.44 45.51 -13.18
CA GLY A 512 4.06 45.92 -11.93
C GLY A 512 3.10 45.84 -10.76
N ASP A 513 1.98 45.12 -10.93
CA ASP A 513 0.99 44.88 -9.91
C ASP A 513 1.55 43.98 -8.81
N THR A 514 1.04 44.18 -7.60
CA THR A 514 1.47 43.44 -6.41
C THR A 514 0.25 42.94 -5.68
N GLY A 515 0.20 41.67 -5.32
CA GLY A 515 -0.95 41.07 -4.65
C GLY A 515 -0.99 39.57 -4.89
N ALA A 516 -2.17 38.99 -4.69
CA ALA A 516 -2.41 37.57 -4.91
C ALA A 516 -2.05 37.18 -6.35
N ASN A 517 -1.10 36.26 -6.50
CA ASN A 517 -0.59 35.82 -7.80
C ASN A 517 -0.20 36.98 -8.74
N ASP A 518 0.40 38.05 -8.19
CA ASP A 518 0.80 39.27 -8.90
C ASP A 518 -0.35 39.95 -9.67
N LEU A 519 -1.61 39.68 -9.27
CA LEU A 519 -2.83 40.14 -9.95
C LEU A 519 -2.78 39.94 -11.46
N GLN A 520 -2.23 38.80 -11.89
CA GLN A 520 -2.00 38.46 -13.30
C GLN A 520 -3.14 38.91 -14.23
N ASN A 521 -2.72 39.47 -15.35
CA ASN A 521 -3.59 39.85 -16.46
C ASN A 521 -4.54 38.71 -16.89
N PHE A 522 -5.70 39.05 -17.45
CA PHE A 522 -6.70 38.07 -17.85
C PHE A 522 -6.13 36.92 -18.70
N PRO A 523 -6.64 35.68 -18.52
CA PRO A 523 -6.23 34.57 -19.35
C PRO A 523 -6.53 34.84 -20.83
N VAL A 524 -5.66 34.34 -21.71
CA VAL A 524 -5.91 34.35 -23.16
C VAL A 524 -7.01 33.33 -23.45
N LEU A 525 -8.22 33.82 -23.76
CA LEU A 525 -9.33 32.98 -24.21
C LEU A 525 -9.05 32.47 -25.62
N THR A 526 -8.64 31.21 -25.73
CA THR A 526 -8.33 30.56 -27.02
C THR A 526 -9.57 29.99 -27.72
N LEU A 527 -10.64 29.74 -26.97
CA LEU A 527 -11.92 29.26 -27.49
C LEU A 527 -13.08 29.75 -26.62
N ALA A 528 -14.15 30.25 -27.25
CA ALA A 528 -15.43 30.54 -26.61
C ALA A 528 -16.53 29.86 -27.44
N THR A 529 -17.31 28.98 -26.81
CA THR A 529 -18.41 28.25 -27.47
C THR A 529 -19.74 28.61 -26.82
N THR A 530 -20.75 28.88 -27.62
CA THR A 530 -22.14 28.95 -27.13
C THR A 530 -22.70 27.53 -27.09
N ASN A 531 -23.49 27.23 -26.05
CA ASN A 531 -24.26 25.98 -25.97
C ASN A 531 -25.24 25.84 -27.14
#